data_AF-A0A6P0ISG0-F1
#
_entry.id   AF-A0A6P0ISG0-F1
#
_cell.length_a   1.000
_cell.length_b   1.000
_cell.length_c   1.000
_cell.angle_alpha   90.00
_cell.angle_beta   90.00
_cell.angle_gamma   90.00
#
_symmetry.space_group_name_H-M   'P 1'
#
loop_
_entity.id
_entity.type
_entity.pdbx_description
1 polymer ?
#
loop_
_entity_poly.entity_id
_entity_poly.type
_entity_poly.pdbx_seq_one_letter_code
_entity_poly.pdbx_strand_id
1 'polypeptide(L)'
;MEMINALNVLNSLPLASLEVGEHFYWRIGNLTLHGQVFLTSWVVIAILVVASLAATRNVQMVPGGIQNLMEYALEFLRDLAKNQLGEKEYRPWVPFIGTLFLFIFVSNWSGAL
;
A
#
# COMPACT_ATOMS: atom_id res chain seq x y z
N MET A 1 -30.39 5.97 -13.98
CA MET A 1 -31.07 5.01 -13.09
C MET A 1 -30.10 3.92 -12.59
N GLU A 2 -29.10 3.50 -13.38
CA GLU A 2 -28.08 2.53 -12.94
C GLU A 2 -27.06 3.04 -11.91
N MET A 3 -26.71 4.33 -11.96
CA MET A 3 -25.74 4.94 -11.03
C MET A 3 -26.23 4.95 -9.57
N ILE A 4 -27.54 4.98 -9.34
CA ILE A 4 -28.16 4.91 -8.00
C ILE A 4 -28.09 3.47 -7.45
N ASN A 5 -28.19 2.47 -8.32
CA ASN A 5 -28.05 1.06 -7.91
C ASN A 5 -26.62 0.73 -7.48
N ALA A 6 -25.59 1.30 -8.11
CA ALA A 6 -24.20 1.11 -7.69
C ALA A 6 -23.93 1.66 -6.27
N LEU A 7 -24.55 2.80 -5.90
CA LEU A 7 -24.49 3.36 -4.55
C LEU A 7 -25.24 2.51 -3.52
N ASN A 8 -26.35 1.88 -3.91
CA ASN A 8 -27.07 0.94 -3.04
C ASN A 8 -26.30 -0.38 -2.81
N VAL A 9 -25.52 -0.85 -3.79
CA VAL A 9 -24.62 -2.00 -3.62
C VAL A 9 -23.54 -1.70 -2.58
N LEU A 10 -22.94 -0.51 -2.61
CA LEU A 10 -21.94 -0.08 -1.60
C LEU A 10 -22.52 -0.05 -0.18
N ASN A 11 -23.76 0.40 -0.01
CA ASN A 11 -24.45 0.44 1.29
C ASN A 11 -24.89 -0.94 1.81
N SER A 12 -24.93 -1.97 0.95
CA SER A 12 -25.29 -3.33 1.33
C SER A 12 -24.11 -4.18 1.83
N LEU A 13 -22.88 -3.66 1.71
CA LEU A 13 -21.68 -4.33 2.19
C LEU A 13 -21.55 -4.05 3.70
N PRO A 14 -21.61 -5.08 4.58
CA PRO A 14 -21.53 -4.92 6.03
C PRO A 14 -20.07 -4.69 6.48
N LEU A 15 -19.35 -3.82 5.78
CA LEU A 15 -17.94 -3.52 6.02
C LEU A 15 -17.74 -2.83 7.37
N ALA A 16 -18.72 -2.05 7.80
CA ALA A 16 -18.66 -1.28 9.06
C ALA A 16 -19.19 -2.05 10.28
N SER A 17 -19.83 -3.21 10.11
CA SER A 17 -20.46 -3.98 11.18
C SER A 17 -19.72 -5.29 11.50
N LEU A 18 -18.46 -5.42 11.08
CA LEU A 18 -17.61 -6.55 11.49
C LEU A 18 -17.25 -6.36 12.96
N GLU A 19 -17.96 -7.07 13.85
CA GLU A 19 -17.68 -7.13 15.28
C GLU A 19 -16.27 -7.69 15.56
N VAL A 20 -15.71 -7.33 16.71
CA VAL A 20 -14.41 -7.84 17.18
C VAL A 20 -14.52 -9.36 17.35
N GLY A 21 -13.88 -10.12 16.44
CA GLY A 21 -13.87 -11.58 16.43
C GLY A 21 -14.49 -12.22 15.17
N GLU A 22 -15.21 -11.45 14.37
CA GLU A 22 -15.72 -11.89 13.07
C GLU A 22 -14.69 -11.63 11.97
N HIS A 23 -14.24 -12.70 11.31
CA HIS A 23 -13.28 -12.62 10.22
C HIS A 23 -13.98 -12.90 8.90
N PHE A 24 -13.79 -11.99 7.94
CA PHE A 24 -14.36 -12.18 6.61
C PHE A 24 -13.59 -13.27 5.84
N TYR A 25 -14.22 -14.44 5.68
CA TYR A 25 -13.65 -15.58 4.97
C TYR A 25 -14.26 -15.75 3.58
N TRP A 26 -13.42 -16.07 2.61
CA TRP A 26 -13.84 -16.62 1.32
C TRP A 26 -13.64 -18.13 1.32
N ARG A 27 -14.71 -18.88 1.00
CA ARG A 27 -14.65 -20.32 0.78
C ARG A 27 -14.54 -20.59 -0.72
N ILE A 28 -13.39 -21.07 -1.18
CA ILE A 28 -13.15 -21.44 -2.56
C ILE A 28 -12.89 -22.94 -2.59
N GLY A 29 -13.92 -23.72 -2.95
CA GLY A 29 -13.88 -25.18 -2.80
C GLY A 29 -13.60 -25.58 -1.35
N ASN A 30 -12.53 -26.34 -1.13
CA ASN A 30 -12.11 -26.78 0.21
C ASN A 30 -11.15 -25.82 0.93
N LEU A 31 -10.87 -24.64 0.36
CA LEU A 31 -9.96 -23.65 0.96
C LEU A 31 -10.75 -22.51 1.60
N THR A 32 -10.35 -22.14 2.83
CA THR A 32 -10.82 -20.96 3.55
C THR A 32 -9.73 -19.89 3.50
N LEU A 33 -10.00 -18.77 2.82
CA LEU A 33 -9.09 -17.63 2.71
C LEU A 33 -9.58 -16.47 3.55
N HIS A 34 -8.67 -15.73 4.19
CA HIS A 34 -9.00 -14.50 4.91
C HIS A 34 -9.20 -13.35 3.92
N GLY A 35 -10.43 -13.18 3.41
CA GLY A 35 -10.78 -12.15 2.43
C GLY A 35 -10.47 -10.73 2.91
N GLN A 36 -10.60 -10.47 4.22
CA GLN A 36 -10.25 -9.18 4.81
C GLN A 36 -8.78 -8.80 4.57
N VAL A 37 -7.86 -9.76 4.68
CA VAL A 37 -6.42 -9.52 4.49
C VAL A 37 -6.13 -9.15 3.03
N PHE A 38 -6.77 -9.83 2.08
CA PHE A 38 -6.63 -9.49 0.66
C PHE A 38 -7.17 -8.11 0.35
N LEU A 39 -8.35 -7.78 0.88
CA LEU A 39 -8.98 -6.49 0.65
C LEU A 39 -8.13 -5.34 1.19
N THR A 40 -7.68 -5.42 2.44
CA THR A 40 -6.82 -4.38 3.06
C THR A 40 -5.48 -4.27 2.33
N SER A 41 -4.86 -5.40 1.99
CA SER A 41 -3.58 -5.41 1.26
C SER A 41 -3.73 -4.78 -0.13
N TRP A 42 -4.80 -5.07 -0.86
CA TRP A 42 -5.04 -4.48 -2.19
C TRP A 42 -5.26 -2.97 -2.12
N VAL A 43 -5.95 -2.47 -1.09
CA VAL A 43 -6.10 -1.03 -0.87
C VAL A 43 -4.74 -0.37 -0.64
N VAL A 44 -3.90 -0.93 0.25
CA VAL A 44 -2.56 -0.41 0.52
C VAL A 44 -1.68 -0.45 -0.74
N ILE A 45 -1.70 -1.56 -1.47
CA ILE A 45 -0.96 -1.70 -2.74
C ILE A 45 -1.42 -0.65 -3.75
N ALA A 46 -2.74 -0.46 -3.90
CA ALA A 46 -3.29 0.54 -4.81
C ALA A 46 -2.83 1.96 -4.46
N ILE A 47 -2.85 2.32 -3.17
CA ILE A 47 -2.35 3.62 -2.69
C ILE A 47 -0.87 3.80 -3.06
N LEU A 48 -0.03 2.80 -2.77
CA LEU A 48 1.41 2.87 -3.06
C LEU A 48 1.70 2.96 -4.56
N VAL A 49 1.00 2.16 -5.38
CA VAL A 49 1.15 2.19 -6.85
C VAL A 49 0.72 3.55 -7.40
N VAL A 50 -0.44 4.06 -6.98
CA VAL A 50 -0.93 5.37 -7.42
C VAL A 50 0.03 6.49 -7.01
N ALA A 51 0.52 6.49 -5.76
CA ALA A 51 1.50 7.47 -5.29
C ALA A 51 2.80 7.42 -6.10
N SER A 52 3.32 6.22 -6.35
CA SER A 52 4.53 6.01 -7.16
C SER A 52 4.36 6.50 -8.60
N LEU A 53 3.24 6.16 -9.24
CA LEU A 53 2.92 6.61 -10.59
C LEU A 53 2.71 8.13 -10.64
N ALA A 54 2.03 8.71 -9.64
CA ALA A 54 1.83 10.15 -9.56
C ALA A 54 3.15 10.92 -9.42
N ALA A 55 4.08 10.41 -8.60
CA ALA A 55 5.39 11.01 -8.41
C ALA A 55 6.32 10.88 -9.62
N THR A 56 6.20 9.80 -10.40
CA THR A 56 7.05 9.53 -11.57
C THR A 56 6.46 10.03 -12.88
N ARG A 57 5.22 10.53 -12.90
CA ARG A 57 4.53 10.97 -14.12
C ARG A 57 5.20 12.16 -14.81
N ASN A 58 5.80 13.08 -14.06
CA ASN A 58 6.44 14.28 -14.61
C ASN A 58 7.67 14.68 -13.78
N VAL A 59 8.73 13.87 -13.86
CA VAL A 59 9.98 14.08 -13.11
C VAL A 59 10.69 15.34 -13.61
N GLN A 60 10.91 16.30 -12.72
CA GLN A 60 11.65 17.54 -12.99
C GLN A 60 13.05 17.49 -12.37
N MET A 61 14.02 18.21 -12.95
CA MET A 61 15.37 18.31 -12.38
C MET A 61 15.38 19.01 -11.02
N VAL A 62 14.55 20.04 -10.85
CA VAL A 62 14.30 20.65 -9.55
C VAL A 62 13.00 20.02 -9.04
N PRO A 63 13.06 19.14 -8.01
CA PRO A 63 11.90 18.38 -7.60
C PRO A 63 10.87 19.30 -6.94
N GLY A 64 9.59 18.97 -7.14
CA GLY A 64 8.46 19.75 -6.62
C GLY A 64 7.26 18.88 -6.26
N GLY A 65 6.43 19.36 -5.33
CA GLY A 65 5.19 18.69 -4.92
C GLY A 65 5.41 17.26 -4.40
N ILE A 66 4.72 16.29 -5.00
CA ILE A 66 4.79 14.87 -4.60
C ILE A 66 6.15 14.21 -4.93
N GLN A 67 6.88 14.74 -5.91
CA GLN A 67 8.24 14.26 -6.24
C GLN A 67 9.17 14.45 -5.04
N ASN A 68 9.11 15.59 -4.34
CA ASN A 68 9.93 15.86 -3.14
C ASN A 68 9.73 14.79 -2.06
N LEU A 69 8.46 14.45 -1.78
CA LEU A 69 8.14 13.46 -0.74
C LEU A 69 8.69 12.07 -1.12
N MET A 70 8.50 11.65 -2.38
CA MET A 70 8.93 10.33 -2.84
C MET A 70 10.45 10.23 -2.97
N GLU A 71 11.13 11.31 -3.40
CA GLU A 71 12.59 11.35 -3.42
C GLU A 71 13.17 11.32 -2.01
N TYR A 72 12.61 12.09 -1.07
CA TYR A 72 13.01 12.03 0.34
C TYR A 72 12.85 10.62 0.92
N ALA A 73 11.73 9.95 0.65
CA ALA A 73 11.52 8.57 1.08
C ALA A 73 12.55 7.61 0.44
N LEU A 74 12.87 7.79 -0.84
CA LEU A 74 13.86 6.97 -1.55
C LEU A 74 15.28 7.19 -1.01
N GLU A 75 15.66 8.44 -0.70
CA GLU A 75 16.94 8.76 -0.06
C GLU A 75 17.05 8.12 1.32
N PHE A 76 16.01 8.26 2.16
CA PHE A 76 15.95 7.59 3.45
C PHE A 76 16.14 6.07 3.33
N LEU A 77 15.46 5.44 2.37
CA LEU A 77 15.57 3.99 2.12
C LEU A 77 16.95 3.58 1.59
N ARG A 78 17.55 4.40 0.73
CA ARG A 78 18.92 4.18 0.23
C ARG A 78 19.92 4.26 1.36
N ASP A 79 19.82 5.26 2.23
CA ASP A 79 20.70 5.42 3.38
C ASP A 79 20.52 4.29 4.38
N LEU A 80 19.27 3.88 4.65
CA LEU A 80 18.98 2.71 5.47
C LEU A 80 19.64 1.46 4.89
N ALA A 81 19.43 1.16 3.60
CA ALA A 81 20.03 0.00 2.95
C ALA A 81 21.57 0.06 2.96
N LYS A 82 22.13 1.22 2.64
CA LYS A 82 23.59 1.47 2.61
C LYS A 82 24.22 1.28 3.98
N ASN A 83 23.61 1.78 5.04
CA ASN A 83 24.11 1.66 6.41
C ASN A 83 24.08 0.21 6.92
N GLN A 84 23.11 -0.60 6.48
CA GLN A 84 22.95 -1.99 6.93
C GLN A 84 23.73 -3.01 6.09
N LEU A 85 23.77 -2.83 4.76
CA LEU A 85 24.39 -3.78 3.81
C LEU A 85 25.79 -3.37 3.37
N GLY A 86 26.18 -2.11 3.61
CA GLY A 86 27.44 -1.53 3.16
C GLY A 86 27.40 -0.98 1.73
N GLU A 87 28.38 -0.14 1.41
CA GLU A 87 28.43 0.69 0.19
C GLU A 87 28.36 -0.11 -1.13
N LYS A 88 28.93 -1.32 -1.14
CA LYS A 88 29.11 -2.09 -2.37
C LYS A 88 27.85 -2.85 -2.76
N GLU A 89 27.10 -3.33 -1.77
CA GLU A 89 26.05 -4.31 -1.99
C GLU A 89 24.65 -3.71 -1.89
N TYR A 90 24.45 -2.50 -1.35
CA TYR A 90 23.10 -2.03 -1.00
C TYR A 90 22.16 -1.79 -2.20
N ARG A 91 22.68 -1.37 -3.36
CA ARG A 91 21.85 -0.85 -4.47
C ARG A 91 20.80 -1.84 -4.98
N PRO A 92 21.11 -3.13 -5.23
CA PRO A 92 20.11 -4.11 -5.66
C PRO A 92 19.03 -4.40 -4.61
N TRP A 93 19.30 -4.14 -3.32
CA TRP A 93 18.36 -4.39 -2.23
C TRP A 93 17.41 -3.23 -1.94
N VAL A 94 17.69 -2.02 -2.45
CA VAL A 94 16.84 -0.84 -2.24
C VAL A 94 15.37 -1.09 -2.64
N PRO A 95 15.05 -1.72 -3.80
CA PRO A 95 13.65 -2.00 -4.15
C PRO A 95 12.97 -2.98 -3.19
N PHE A 96 13.69 -4.00 -2.72
CA PHE A 96 13.16 -5.00 -1.79
C PHE A 96 12.90 -4.40 -0.41
N ILE A 97 13.89 -3.69 0.15
CA ILE A 97 13.77 -3.01 1.44
C ILE A 97 12.70 -1.92 1.36
N GLY A 98 12.68 -1.14 0.28
CA GLY A 98 11.74 -0.06 0.09
C GLY A 98 10.29 -0.52 -0.01
N THR A 99 10.02 -1.59 -0.77
CA THR A 99 8.67 -2.15 -0.88
C THR A 99 8.18 -2.70 0.46
N LEU A 100 9.02 -3.46 1.18
CA LEU A 100 8.68 -3.95 2.52
C LEU A 100 8.41 -2.80 3.49
N PHE A 101 9.30 -1.82 3.57
CA PHE A 101 9.16 -0.68 4.46
C PHE A 101 7.87 0.11 4.18
N LEU A 102 7.65 0.52 2.93
CA LEU A 102 6.50 1.34 2.56
C LEU A 102 5.18 0.57 2.72
N PHE A 103 5.16 -0.71 2.35
CA PHE A 103 3.98 -1.56 2.54
C PHE A 103 3.60 -1.69 4.01
N ILE A 104 4.57 -2.02 4.88
CA ILE A 104 4.32 -2.18 6.32
C ILE A 104 3.95 -0.84 6.95
N PHE A 105 4.65 0.25 6.60
CA PHE A 105 4.39 1.59 7.12
C PHE A 105 2.95 2.05 6.81
N VAL A 106 2.55 1.98 5.53
CA VAL A 106 1.21 2.39 5.11
C VAL A 106 0.14 1.44 5.67
N SER A 107 0.40 0.13 5.73
CA SER A 107 -0.52 -0.83 6.35
C SER A 107 -0.79 -0.48 7.82
N ASN A 108 0.26 -0.24 8.59
CA ASN A 108 0.14 0.11 10.01
C ASN A 108 -0.61 1.44 10.20
N TRP A 109 -0.30 2.45 9.38
CA TRP A 109 -0.98 3.73 9.45
C TRP A 109 -2.46 3.61 9.05
N SER A 110 -2.77 2.80 8.05
CA SER A 110 -4.15 2.58 7.59
C SER A 110 -5.02 1.84 8.60
N GLY A 111 -4.42 1.03 9.48
CA GLY A 111 -5.14 0.35 10.56
C GLY A 111 -5.28 1.19 11.83
N ALA A 112 -4.50 2.26 11.97
CA ALA A 112 -4.55 3.16 13.12
C ALA A 112 -5.55 4.32 12.93
N LEU A 113 -5.82 4.71 11.69
CA LEU A 113 -6.84 5.69 11.31
C LEU A 113 -8.22 5.04 11.20
#